data_AF-A0A352FVB0-F1
#
_entry.id   AF-A0A352FVB0-F1
#
_cell.length_a   1.000
_cell.length_b   1.000
_cell.length_c   1.000
_cell.angle_alpha   90.00
_cell.angle_beta   90.00
_cell.angle_gamma   90.00
#
_symmetry.space_group_name_H-M   'P 1'
#
loop_
_entity.id
_entity.type
_entity.pdbx_description
1 polymer ?
#
loop_
_entity_poly.entity_id
_entity_poly.type
_entity_poly.pdbx_seq_one_letter_code
_entity_poly.pdbx_strand_id
1 'polypeptide(L)'
;MSKDERDILELLKTELDFIEKGGYGRSVRTPWKPTSSFRDSLTCVNYALPEKTHPCSECHLIDFVPREKQSDELPCHAIPLNAAGDTVESLEGNEAKLHEVLKDWMRAKIEEIEVERSH
;
A
#
# COMPACT_ATOMS: atom_id res chain seq x y z
N MET A 1 -14.63 4.56 -16.54
CA MET A 1 -14.07 3.78 -15.42
C MET A 1 -13.44 4.79 -14.49
N SER A 2 -14.15 5.13 -13.43
CA SER A 2 -13.71 6.14 -12.47
C SER A 2 -12.66 5.46 -11.59
N LYS A 3 -11.42 5.95 -11.61
CA LYS A 3 -10.48 5.65 -10.52
C LYS A 3 -11.20 6.03 -9.21
N ASP A 4 -10.92 5.29 -8.15
CA ASP A 4 -11.43 5.56 -6.81
C ASP A 4 -11.45 7.08 -6.54
N GLU A 5 -12.59 7.60 -6.06
CA GLU A 5 -12.78 9.06 -5.90
C GLU A 5 -12.09 9.60 -4.62
N ARG A 6 -11.49 8.70 -3.84
CA ARG A 6 -10.82 9.05 -2.58
C ARG A 6 -9.48 9.68 -2.87
N ASP A 7 -9.15 10.72 -2.12
CA ASP A 7 -7.84 11.36 -2.22
C ASP A 7 -6.74 10.39 -1.77
N ILE A 8 -5.96 9.90 -2.73
CA ILE A 8 -4.80 9.03 -2.46
C ILE A 8 -3.82 9.67 -1.45
N LEU A 9 -3.71 11.00 -1.45
CA LEU A 9 -2.91 11.75 -0.49
C LEU A 9 -3.41 11.55 0.96
N GLU A 10 -4.71 11.76 1.18
CA GLU A 10 -5.34 11.62 2.50
C GLU A 10 -5.32 10.15 2.96
N LEU A 11 -5.51 9.22 2.02
CA LEU A 11 -5.38 7.78 2.29
C LEU A 11 -3.97 7.42 2.75
N LEU A 12 -2.93 7.85 2.03
CA LEU A 12 -1.54 7.58 2.39
C LEU A 12 -1.16 8.22 3.73
N LYS A 13 -1.61 9.45 4.02
CA LYS A 13 -1.40 10.12 5.31
C LYS A 13 -2.05 9.36 6.46
N THR A 14 -3.30 8.94 6.29
CA THR A 14 -4.03 8.14 7.29
C THR A 14 -3.37 6.80 7.52
N GLU A 15 -2.93 6.15 6.44
CA GLU A 15 -2.24 4.88 6.48
C GLU A 15 -0.89 4.98 7.20
N LEU A 16 -0.11 6.03 6.91
CA LEU A 16 1.15 6.31 7.58
C LEU A 16 0.93 6.51 9.08
N ASP A 17 -0.05 7.34 9.47
CA ASP A 17 -0.42 7.54 10.88
C ASP A 17 -0.83 6.21 11.55
N PHE A 18 -1.58 5.35 10.85
CA PHE A 18 -1.94 4.03 11.33
C PHE A 18 -0.72 3.12 11.55
N ILE A 19 0.22 3.07 10.60
CA ILE A 19 1.47 2.30 10.73
C ILE A 19 2.35 2.87 11.86
N GLU A 20 2.44 4.20 12.00
CA GLU A 20 3.21 4.87 13.04
C GLU A 20 2.63 4.65 14.45
N LYS A 21 1.30 4.60 14.56
CA LYS A 21 0.58 4.25 15.81
C LYS A 21 0.62 2.75 16.12
N GLY A 22 1.26 1.93 15.29
CA GLY A 22 1.46 0.51 15.52
C GLY A 22 0.31 -0.37 15.01
N GLY A 23 -0.48 0.11 14.04
CA GLY A 23 -1.65 -0.58 13.50
C GLY A 23 -1.35 -1.89 12.76
N TYR A 24 -0.16 -2.03 12.18
CA TYR A 24 0.34 -3.31 11.66
C TYR A 24 1.23 -4.07 12.66
N GLY A 25 1.43 -3.52 13.86
CA GLY A 25 2.04 -4.29 14.94
C GLY A 25 1.18 -5.53 15.19
N ARG A 26 1.83 -6.69 15.35
CA ARG A 26 1.19 -8.00 15.60
C ARG A 26 -0.12 -7.80 16.34
N SER A 27 -1.24 -7.97 15.62
CA SER A 27 -2.52 -8.09 16.27
C SER A 27 -2.38 -9.19 17.30
N VAL A 28 -2.41 -8.84 18.60
CA VAL A 28 -2.36 -9.79 19.72
C VAL A 28 -3.41 -10.89 19.61
N ARG A 29 -4.44 -10.66 18.78
CA ARG A 29 -5.52 -11.61 18.48
C ARG A 29 -5.26 -12.55 17.30
N THR A 30 -4.41 -12.19 16.34
CA THR A 30 -4.13 -13.00 15.13
C THR A 30 -2.67 -12.92 14.69
N PRO A 31 -1.69 -13.35 15.52
CA PRO A 31 -0.27 -13.33 15.19
C PRO A 31 0.17 -14.29 14.06
N TRP A 32 -0.73 -15.13 13.54
CA TRP A 32 -0.44 -16.12 12.48
C TRP A 32 -0.93 -15.71 11.09
N LYS A 33 -1.60 -14.56 10.95
CA LYS A 33 -2.14 -14.13 9.67
C LYS A 33 -1.12 -13.18 9.02
N PRO A 34 -0.53 -13.53 7.87
CA PRO A 34 0.32 -12.59 7.15
C PRO A 34 -0.55 -11.39 6.76
N THR A 35 -0.30 -10.25 7.39
CA THR A 35 -0.89 -8.98 6.97
C THR A 35 -0.17 -8.58 5.68
N SER A 36 -0.77 -8.90 4.53
CA SER A 36 -0.32 -8.33 3.27
C SER A 36 -0.48 -6.82 3.35
N SER A 37 0.65 -6.12 3.45
CA SER A 37 0.71 -4.67 3.36
C SER A 37 0.00 -4.22 2.08
N PHE A 38 -0.72 -3.10 2.16
CA PHE A 38 -1.67 -2.63 1.14
C PHE A 38 -2.96 -3.41 1.00
N ARG A 39 -2.98 -4.75 1.07
CA ARG A 39 -4.23 -5.52 0.93
C ARG A 39 -5.15 -5.37 2.15
N ASP A 40 -4.54 -5.25 3.33
CA ASP A 40 -5.23 -5.00 4.60
C ASP A 40 -5.19 -3.49 4.98
N SER A 41 -4.93 -2.61 4.01
CA SER A 41 -4.81 -1.17 4.18
C SER A 41 -6.04 -0.44 3.67
N LEU A 42 -6.31 0.75 4.23
CA LEU A 42 -7.30 1.71 3.69
C LEU A 42 -7.04 2.12 2.23
N THR A 43 -5.81 1.94 1.75
CA THR A 43 -5.39 2.17 0.36
C THR A 43 -5.98 1.15 -0.63
N CYS A 44 -6.39 -0.03 -0.17
CA CYS A 44 -7.08 -0.99 -1.01
C CYS A 44 -8.55 -0.60 -1.18
N VAL A 45 -9.00 -0.52 -2.43
CA VAL A 45 -10.42 -0.28 -2.78
C VAL A 45 -11.35 -1.37 -2.22
N ASN A 46 -10.82 -2.57 -1.96
CA ASN A 46 -11.57 -3.69 -1.40
C ASN A 46 -11.44 -3.82 0.13
N TYR A 47 -10.73 -2.93 0.84
CA TYR A 47 -10.51 -3.06 2.29
C TYR A 47 -11.80 -3.06 3.12
N ALA A 48 -12.79 -2.26 2.70
CA ALA A 48 -14.08 -2.16 3.39
C ALA A 48 -15.19 -3.03 2.77
N LEU A 49 -14.87 -3.83 1.74
CA LEU A 49 -15.87 -4.59 0.99
C LEU A 49 -15.79 -6.09 1.34
N PRO A 50 -16.91 -6.71 1.72
CA PRO A 50 -16.95 -8.15 2.04
C PRO A 50 -16.72 -9.03 0.80
N GLU A 51 -17.02 -8.51 -0.39
CA GLU A 51 -16.76 -9.14 -1.67
C GLU A 51 -15.73 -8.30 -2.43
N LYS A 52 -14.72 -8.94 -3.02
CA LYS A 52 -13.69 -8.26 -3.84
C LYS A 52 -14.28 -7.83 -5.17
N THR A 53 -15.19 -6.86 -5.11
CA THR A 53 -15.99 -6.42 -6.25
C THR A 53 -15.16 -5.62 -7.25
N HIS A 54 -14.07 -4.98 -6.81
CA HIS A 54 -13.27 -4.12 -7.66
C HIS A 54 -11.95 -4.79 -8.08
N PRO A 55 -11.61 -4.79 -9.39
CA PRO A 55 -10.29 -5.19 -9.85
C PRO A 55 -9.22 -4.25 -9.28
N CYS A 56 -8.04 -4.80 -8.98
CA CYS A 56 -6.90 -4.01 -8.52
C CYS A 56 -6.47 -2.91 -9.53
N SER A 57 -6.90 -3.03 -10.79
CA SER A 57 -6.71 -2.01 -11.84
C SER A 57 -7.46 -0.69 -11.57
N GLU A 58 -8.50 -0.69 -10.73
CA GLU A 58 -9.23 0.52 -10.32
C GLU A 58 -8.64 1.16 -9.04
N CYS A 59 -7.68 0.51 -8.39
CA CYS A 59 -7.00 1.03 -7.20
C CYS A 59 -5.98 2.10 -7.58
N HIS A 60 -5.85 3.16 -6.79
CA HIS A 60 -4.79 4.16 -6.97
C HIS A 60 -3.38 3.58 -6.95
N LEU A 61 -3.18 2.48 -6.22
CA LEU A 61 -1.86 1.86 -6.10
C LEU A 61 -1.36 1.25 -7.42
N ILE A 62 -2.25 0.95 -8.38
CA ILE A 62 -1.85 0.39 -9.68
C ILE A 62 -0.89 1.32 -10.45
N ASP A 63 -0.97 2.62 -10.19
CA ASP A 63 -0.12 3.63 -10.81
C ASP A 63 1.35 3.47 -10.38
N PHE A 64 1.56 2.95 -9.16
CA PHE A 64 2.89 2.69 -8.60
C PHE A 64 3.44 1.31 -8.94
N VAL A 65 2.61 0.43 -9.53
CA VAL A 65 3.04 -0.90 -9.96
C VAL A 65 3.71 -0.78 -11.33
N PRO A 66 4.91 -1.35 -11.52
CA PRO A 66 5.54 -1.37 -12.85
C PRO A 66 4.62 -2.08 -13.86
N ARG A 67 4.50 -1.54 -15.08
CA ARG A 67 3.53 -2.01 -16.09
C ARG A 67 3.58 -3.50 -16.35
N GLU A 68 4.77 -4.09 -16.30
CA GLU A 68 5.02 -5.53 -16.44
C GLU A 68 4.33 -6.40 -15.37
N LYS A 69 4.10 -5.85 -14.17
CA LYS A 69 3.48 -6.51 -13.02
C LYS A 69 2.04 -6.08 -12.77
N GLN A 70 1.49 -5.16 -13.56
CA GLN A 70 0.09 -4.73 -13.42
C GLN A 70 -0.91 -5.83 -13.81
N SER A 71 -0.47 -6.82 -14.60
CA SER A 71 -1.29 -7.97 -15.03
C SER A 71 -1.19 -9.19 -14.10
N ASP A 72 -0.40 -9.11 -13.02
CA ASP A 72 -0.32 -10.17 -12.01
C ASP A 72 -1.62 -10.25 -11.16
N GLU A 73 -1.81 -11.38 -10.48
CA GLU A 73 -2.96 -11.59 -9.58
C GLU A 73 -2.95 -10.62 -8.38
N LEU A 74 -1.76 -10.23 -7.92
CA LEU A 74 -1.53 -9.31 -6.81
C LEU A 74 -0.51 -8.23 -7.22
N PRO A 75 -0.92 -7.27 -8.07
CA PRO A 75 0.00 -6.25 -8.58
C PRO A 75 0.57 -5.38 -7.44
N CYS A 76 -0.20 -5.19 -6.36
CA CYS A 76 0.23 -4.45 -5.17
C CYS A 76 1.43 -5.06 -4.43
N HIS A 77 1.68 -6.36 -4.58
CA HIS A 77 2.84 -7.01 -3.96
C HIS A 77 4.14 -6.72 -4.69
N ALA A 78 4.05 -6.35 -5.97
CA ALA A 78 5.18 -5.99 -6.82
C ALA A 78 5.53 -4.50 -6.79
N ILE A 79 4.89 -3.71 -5.92
CA ILE A 79 5.21 -2.29 -5.75
C ILE A 79 6.63 -2.18 -5.20
N PRO A 80 7.56 -1.50 -5.90
CA PRO A 80 8.88 -1.22 -5.37
C PRO A 80 8.76 -0.17 -4.27
N LEU A 81 9.14 -0.55 -3.05
CA LEU A 81 9.10 0.34 -1.89
C LEU A 81 10.37 1.18 -1.75
N ASN A 82 11.44 0.86 -2.48
CA ASN A 82 12.67 1.62 -2.44
C ASN A 82 13.45 1.59 -3.76
N ALA A 83 14.51 2.40 -3.83
CA ALA A 83 15.43 2.44 -4.97
C ALA A 83 16.25 1.14 -5.15
N ALA A 84 16.29 0.26 -4.15
CA ALA A 84 16.92 -1.05 -4.26
C ALA A 84 16.02 -2.07 -5.00
N GLY A 85 14.75 -1.71 -5.26
CA GLY A 85 13.77 -2.60 -5.87
C GLY A 85 13.17 -3.63 -4.90
N ASP A 86 13.32 -3.43 -3.58
CA ASP A 86 12.64 -4.27 -2.60
C ASP A 86 11.13 -4.06 -2.75
N THR A 87 10.39 -5.15 -2.96
CA THR A 87 8.94 -5.15 -3.04
C THR A 87 8.31 -5.65 -1.75
N VAL A 88 6.99 -5.47 -1.61
CA VAL A 88 6.22 -6.01 -0.47
C VAL A 88 6.43 -7.53 -0.38
N GLU A 89 6.31 -8.24 -1.50
CA GLU A 89 6.57 -9.69 -1.56
C GLU A 89 7.99 -10.05 -1.15
N SER A 90 8.99 -9.28 -1.61
CA SER A 90 10.39 -9.54 -1.25
C SER A 90 10.69 -9.31 0.23
N LEU A 91 9.89 -8.47 0.90
CA LEU A 91 10.02 -8.15 2.32
C LEU A 91 9.01 -8.90 3.19
N GLU A 92 8.09 -9.69 2.61
CA GLU A 92 7.18 -10.59 3.32
C GLU A 92 8.01 -11.65 4.07
N GLY A 93 8.19 -11.44 5.38
CA GLY A 93 9.04 -12.26 6.24
C GLY A 93 9.94 -11.43 7.15
N ASN A 94 10.19 -10.16 6.80
CA ASN A 94 10.86 -9.19 7.67
C ASN A 94 9.94 -8.01 7.96
N GLU A 95 8.95 -8.23 8.83
CA GLU A 95 7.93 -7.25 9.22
C GLU A 95 8.55 -5.91 9.67
N ALA A 96 9.67 -5.96 10.40
CA ALA A 96 10.36 -4.77 10.88
C ALA A 96 10.92 -3.93 9.72
N LYS A 97 11.72 -4.56 8.84
CA LYS A 97 12.27 -3.90 7.65
C LYS A 97 11.16 -3.44 6.70
N LEU A 98 10.14 -4.28 6.51
CA LEU A 98 8.98 -3.95 5.67
C LEU A 98 8.30 -2.69 6.19
N HIS A 99 7.99 -2.59 7.49
CA HIS A 99 7.35 -1.40 8.04
C HIS A 99 8.22 -0.15 7.93
N GLU A 100 9.53 -0.26 8.16
CA GLU A 100 10.44 0.89 8.03
C GLU A 100 10.49 1.39 6.59
N VAL A 101 10.69 0.49 5.63
CA VAL A 101 10.75 0.85 4.21
C VAL A 101 9.39 1.35 3.71
N LEU A 102 8.28 0.74 4.16
CA LEU A 102 6.93 1.16 3.81
C LEU A 102 6.61 2.58 4.31
N LYS A 103 7.02 2.91 5.55
CA LYS A 103 6.86 4.28 6.09
C LYS A 103 7.64 5.30 5.27
N ASP A 104 8.89 4.99 4.95
CA ASP A 104 9.75 5.87 4.17
C ASP A 104 9.17 6.09 2.77
N TRP A 105 8.74 5.01 2.11
CA TRP A 105 8.06 5.06 0.82
C TRP A 105 6.78 5.90 0.86
N MET A 106 5.93 5.72 1.87
CA MET A 106 4.70 6.50 2.00
C MET A 106 5.00 7.99 2.20
N ARG A 107 6.00 8.34 3.03
CA ARG A 107 6.41 9.74 3.24
C ARG A 107 6.93 10.37 1.96
N ALA A 108 7.84 9.71 1.28
CA ALA A 108 8.36 10.16 -0.01
C ALA A 108 7.22 10.35 -1.01
N LYS A 109 6.28 9.39 -1.06
CA LYS A 109 5.18 9.43 -2.01
C LYS A 109 4.17 10.53 -1.71
N ILE A 110 3.86 10.76 -0.44
CA ILE A 110 3.03 11.89 0.00
C ILE A 110 3.67 13.19 -0.45
N GLU A 111 4.97 13.39 -0.18
CA GLU A 111 5.68 14.61 -0.59
C GLU A 111 5.68 14.81 -2.11
N GLU A 112 5.94 13.76 -2.89
CA GLU A 112 5.86 13.79 -4.35
C GLU A 112 4.47 14.23 -4.85
N ILE A 113 3.40 13.66 -4.28
CA ILE A 113 2.01 14.01 -4.65
C ILE A 113 1.65 15.44 -4.21
N GLU A 114 2.11 15.89 -3.04
CA GLU A 114 1.90 17.27 -2.58
C GLU A 114 2.59 18.29 -3.48
N VAL A 115 3.82 17.98 -3.93
CA VAL A 115 4.57 18.80 -4.87
C VAL A 115 3.87 18.83 -6.23
N GLU A 116 3.45 17.67 -6.76
CA GLU A 116 2.72 17.59 -8.04
C GLU A 116 1.42 18.40 -8.02
N ARG A 117 0.68 18.38 -6.90
CA ARG A 117 -0.59 19.11 -6.74
C ARG A 117 -0.42 20.61 -6.51
N SER A 118 0.75 21.02 -6.03
CA SER A 118 1.05 22.44 -5.77
C SER A 118 1.56 23.19 -7.00
N HIS A 119 1.68 22.50 -8.15
CA HIS A 119 2.30 22.99 -9.37
C HIS A 119 1.35 22.99 -10.57
#